data_AF-A0A1F5LGA1-F1
#
_entry.id   AF-A0A1F5LGA1-F1
#
_cell.length_a   1.000
_cell.length_b   1.000
_cell.length_c   1.000
_cell.angle_alpha   90.00
_cell.angle_beta   90.00
_cell.angle_gamma   90.00
#
_symmetry.space_group_name_H-M   'P 1'
#
loop_
_entity.id
_entity.type
_entity.pdbx_description
1 polymer ?
#
loop_
_entity_poly.entity_id
_entity_poly.type
_entity_poly.pdbx_seq_one_letter_code
_entity_poly.pdbx_strand_id
1 'polypeptide(L)'
;MEGDPNLLPGPVVVFMARADDLNDHPYARGLGTTLSQTQMHEYLRSTLIMTAAEHRKKYGMLGCRPHKMQTIIHPANNKISRGSKISRYLFAALQEAREAITECIFVLNGWDGWTTDPATIGDLCEAFKDVALTIRVYAGTPRQFYEANAHTVNGYLDRHIQLDDAVIKMDRDTGLFIRMFDALGAMHYGIPFPAERAAPLVQYDSRLAR
;
A
#
# COMPACT_ATOMS: atom_id res chain seq x y z
N MET A 1 19.59 -24.19 -10.52
CA MET A 1 20.22 -22.86 -10.56
C MET A 1 20.69 -22.58 -9.15
N GLU A 2 21.95 -22.90 -8.86
CA GLU A 2 22.60 -22.43 -7.64
C GLU A 2 22.89 -20.93 -7.83
N GLY A 3 22.35 -20.10 -6.95
CA GLY A 3 22.52 -18.65 -7.01
C GLY A 3 23.92 -18.25 -6.57
N ASP A 4 24.43 -17.16 -7.14
CA ASP A 4 25.71 -16.56 -6.75
C ASP A 4 25.69 -16.22 -5.23
N PRO A 5 26.57 -16.81 -4.42
CA PRO A 5 26.61 -16.63 -2.97
C PRO A 5 26.97 -15.19 -2.55
N ASN A 6 27.37 -14.33 -3.48
CA ASN A 6 27.71 -12.93 -3.21
C ASN A 6 26.55 -11.95 -3.44
N LEU A 7 25.39 -12.41 -3.94
CA LEU A 7 24.23 -11.53 -4.09
C LEU A 7 23.58 -11.30 -2.73
N LEU A 8 23.68 -10.05 -2.24
CA LEU A 8 22.92 -9.61 -1.07
C LEU A 8 21.44 -9.96 -1.27
N PRO A 9 20.74 -10.45 -0.23
CA PRO A 9 19.35 -10.89 -0.33
C PRO A 9 18.42 -9.82 -0.93
N GLY A 10 18.76 -8.55 -0.70
CA GLY A 10 17.92 -7.41 -1.02
C GLY A 10 16.75 -7.26 -0.04
N PRO A 11 15.89 -6.25 -0.28
CA PRO A 11 14.77 -5.94 0.57
C PRO A 11 13.71 -7.04 0.50
N VAL A 12 12.92 -7.16 1.57
CA VAL A 12 11.72 -7.99 1.55
C VAL A 12 10.61 -7.19 0.89
N VAL A 13 10.20 -7.59 -0.32
CA VAL A 13 9.16 -6.89 -1.09
C VAL A 13 7.85 -7.68 -1.07
N VAL A 14 6.77 -7.04 -0.60
CA VAL A 14 5.41 -7.61 -0.58
C VAL A 14 4.50 -6.79 -1.49
N PHE A 15 4.01 -7.42 -2.55
CA PHE A 15 3.00 -6.86 -3.45
C PHE A 15 1.60 -7.17 -2.95
N MET A 16 0.76 -6.14 -2.88
CA MET A 16 -0.58 -6.23 -2.31
C MET A 16 -1.64 -5.62 -3.22
N ALA A 17 -2.70 -6.38 -3.44
CA ALA A 17 -3.89 -5.93 -4.14
C ALA A 17 -5.11 -6.30 -3.31
N ARG A 18 -6.07 -5.38 -3.29
CA ARG A 18 -7.22 -5.44 -2.41
C ARG A 18 -8.49 -5.17 -3.22
N ALA A 19 -9.58 -5.80 -2.81
CA ALA A 19 -10.93 -5.48 -3.21
C ALA A 19 -11.78 -5.22 -1.95
N ASP A 20 -12.65 -4.22 -2.00
CA ASP A 20 -13.60 -3.91 -0.91
C ASP A 20 -14.58 -5.07 -0.67
N ASP A 21 -15.11 -5.62 -1.76
CA ASP A 21 -16.04 -6.74 -1.79
C ASP A 21 -15.95 -7.49 -3.14
N LEU A 22 -16.89 -8.41 -3.39
CA LEU A 22 -16.92 -9.23 -4.60
C LEU A 22 -17.39 -8.51 -5.87
N ASN A 23 -17.81 -7.25 -5.75
CA ASN A 23 -18.21 -6.36 -6.85
C ASN A 23 -17.14 -5.31 -7.16
N ASP A 24 -16.07 -5.22 -6.34
CA ASP A 24 -15.01 -4.23 -6.49
C ASP A 24 -14.02 -4.59 -7.59
N HIS A 25 -14.52 -4.57 -8.83
CA HIS A 25 -13.73 -4.76 -10.04
C HIS A 25 -14.37 -3.99 -11.22
N PRO A 26 -13.57 -3.30 -12.06
CA PRO A 26 -14.00 -2.79 -13.36
C PRO A 26 -14.93 -3.70 -14.20
N TYR A 27 -14.67 -5.01 -14.32
CA TYR A 27 -15.51 -5.94 -15.09
C TYR A 27 -16.86 -6.19 -14.41
N ALA A 28 -16.92 -6.27 -13.07
CA ALA A 28 -18.17 -6.44 -12.33
C ALA A 28 -19.11 -5.24 -12.47
N ARG A 29 -18.56 -4.01 -12.45
CA ARG A 29 -19.33 -2.76 -12.60
C ARG A 29 -19.93 -2.61 -14.01
N GLY A 30 -19.25 -3.13 -15.04
CA GLY A 30 -19.72 -3.06 -16.43
C GLY A 30 -20.65 -4.19 -16.86
N LEU A 31 -20.57 -5.36 -16.22
CA LEU A 31 -21.32 -6.56 -16.60
C LEU A 31 -22.47 -6.92 -15.63
N GLY A 32 -22.61 -6.19 -14.51
CA GLY A 32 -23.66 -6.44 -13.52
C GLY A 32 -23.55 -7.82 -12.85
N THR A 33 -22.33 -8.35 -12.73
CA THR A 33 -22.07 -9.69 -12.19
C THR A 33 -21.16 -9.63 -10.96
N THR A 34 -21.51 -10.39 -9.92
CA THR A 34 -20.72 -10.56 -8.71
C THR A 34 -19.77 -11.73 -8.88
N LEU A 35 -18.48 -11.53 -8.62
CA LEU A 35 -17.48 -12.60 -8.70
C LEU A 35 -17.60 -13.55 -7.49
N SER A 36 -17.22 -14.80 -7.66
CA SER A 36 -16.91 -15.66 -6.52
C SER A 36 -15.61 -15.20 -5.83
N GLN A 37 -15.38 -15.62 -4.58
CA GLN A 37 -14.13 -15.34 -3.87
C GLN A 37 -12.90 -15.81 -4.65
N THR A 38 -12.96 -17.00 -5.25
CA THR A 38 -11.87 -17.56 -6.06
C THR A 38 -11.55 -16.67 -7.25
N GLN A 39 -12.58 -16.29 -8.02
CA GLN A 39 -12.43 -15.42 -9.18
C GLN A 39 -11.88 -14.04 -8.81
N MET A 40 -12.32 -13.48 -7.67
CA MET A 40 -11.79 -12.21 -7.18
C MET A 40 -10.30 -12.34 -6.81
N HIS A 41 -9.90 -13.40 -6.11
CA HIS A 41 -8.48 -13.64 -5.82
C HIS A 41 -7.64 -13.87 -7.08
N GLU A 42 -8.15 -14.56 -8.09
CA GLU A 42 -7.49 -14.74 -9.40
C GLU A 42 -7.30 -13.41 -10.13
N TYR A 43 -8.32 -12.57 -10.15
CA TYR A 43 -8.24 -11.23 -10.68
C TYR A 43 -7.16 -10.40 -9.96
N LEU A 44 -7.22 -10.32 -8.63
CA LEU A 44 -6.26 -9.57 -7.83
C LEU A 44 -4.83 -10.08 -8.06
N ARG A 45 -4.60 -11.40 -8.14
CA ARG A 45 -3.29 -11.98 -8.48
C ARG A 45 -2.80 -11.53 -9.84
N SER A 46 -3.68 -11.50 -10.84
CA SER A 46 -3.33 -11.03 -12.19
C SER A 46 -2.87 -9.56 -12.17
N THR A 47 -3.55 -8.71 -11.39
CA THR A 47 -3.13 -7.31 -11.23
C THR A 47 -1.79 -7.16 -10.50
N LEU A 48 -1.48 -8.07 -9.56
CA LEU A 48 -0.19 -8.08 -8.86
C LEU A 48 0.97 -8.49 -9.77
N ILE A 49 0.76 -9.46 -10.66
CA ILE A 49 1.78 -9.84 -11.66
C ILE A 49 2.14 -8.63 -12.52
N MET A 50 1.13 -7.88 -12.98
CA MET A 50 1.36 -6.65 -13.76
C MET A 50 2.08 -5.58 -12.93
N THR A 51 1.66 -5.37 -11.68
CA THR A 51 2.31 -4.40 -10.77
C THR A 51 3.77 -4.76 -10.49
N ALA A 52 4.07 -6.05 -10.31
CA ALA A 52 5.43 -6.54 -10.10
C ALA A 52 6.31 -6.37 -11.35
N ALA A 53 5.76 -6.57 -12.54
CA ALA A 53 6.46 -6.30 -13.79
C ALA A 53 6.80 -4.81 -13.93
N GLU A 54 5.86 -3.91 -13.67
CA GLU A 54 6.09 -2.46 -13.71
C GLU A 54 7.06 -1.99 -12.63
N HIS A 55 7.00 -2.57 -11.43
CA HIS A 55 7.95 -2.30 -10.36
C HIS A 55 9.36 -2.68 -10.78
N ARG A 56 9.55 -3.87 -11.36
CA ARG A 56 10.84 -4.31 -11.88
C ARG A 56 11.35 -3.42 -13.02
N LYS A 57 10.47 -2.91 -13.88
CA LYS A 57 10.86 -1.95 -14.93
C LYS A 57 11.38 -0.64 -14.34
N LYS A 58 10.74 -0.12 -13.29
CA LYS A 58 11.14 1.16 -12.65
C LYS A 58 12.38 1.01 -11.76
N TYR A 59 12.45 -0.06 -10.98
CA TYR A 59 13.44 -0.21 -9.90
C TYR A 59 14.53 -1.25 -10.18
N GLY A 60 14.41 -2.02 -11.26
CA GLY A 60 15.30 -3.14 -11.53
C GLY A 60 15.06 -4.32 -10.59
N MET A 61 16.06 -5.21 -10.49
CA MET A 61 16.05 -6.29 -9.50
C MET A 61 16.64 -5.76 -8.19
N LEU A 62 15.84 -5.76 -7.13
CA LEU A 62 16.27 -5.26 -5.81
C LEU A 62 17.06 -6.30 -4.99
N GLY A 63 17.21 -7.52 -5.49
CA GLY A 63 17.93 -8.60 -4.82
C GLY A 63 17.54 -9.96 -5.41
N CYS A 64 18.05 -11.03 -4.78
CA CYS A 64 17.73 -12.41 -5.16
C CYS A 64 16.48 -12.97 -4.46
N ARG A 65 15.92 -12.26 -3.46
CA ARG A 65 14.69 -12.69 -2.77
C ARG A 65 13.51 -12.76 -3.76
N PRO A 66 12.72 -13.84 -3.73
CA PRO A 66 11.45 -13.88 -4.44
C PRO A 66 10.50 -12.84 -3.83
N HIS A 67 9.78 -12.13 -4.70
CA HIS A 67 8.75 -11.23 -4.23
C HIS A 67 7.59 -12.01 -3.60
N LYS A 68 7.01 -11.41 -2.56
CA LYS A 68 5.83 -11.91 -1.84
C LYS A 68 4.58 -11.28 -2.46
N MET A 69 3.48 -12.03 -2.51
CA MET A 69 2.20 -11.52 -3.04
C MET A 69 1.07 -11.83 -2.07
N GLN A 70 0.27 -10.81 -1.76
CA GLN A 70 -0.90 -10.93 -0.90
C GLN A 70 -2.12 -10.31 -1.60
N THR A 71 -3.19 -11.10 -1.72
CA THR A 71 -4.49 -10.60 -2.20
C THR A 71 -5.45 -10.52 -1.03
N ILE A 72 -6.27 -9.46 -1.00
CA ILE A 72 -7.12 -9.14 0.16
C ILE A 72 -8.53 -8.85 -0.35
N ILE A 73 -9.54 -9.49 0.25
CA ILE A 73 -10.95 -9.11 0.08
C ILE A 73 -11.41 -8.69 1.46
N HIS A 74 -11.51 -7.38 1.69
CA HIS A 74 -11.77 -6.81 3.00
C HIS A 74 -12.32 -5.41 2.81
N PRO A 75 -13.35 -4.94 3.55
CA PRO A 75 -13.90 -3.59 3.39
C PRO A 75 -12.89 -2.47 3.67
N ALA A 76 -13.09 -1.29 3.10
CA ALA A 76 -12.13 -0.18 3.17
C ALA A 76 -12.08 0.38 4.59
N ASN A 77 -10.89 0.74 5.06
CA ASN A 77 -10.66 1.37 6.38
C ASN A 77 -11.12 0.53 7.58
N ASN A 78 -11.57 -0.71 7.37
CA ASN A 78 -11.80 -1.64 8.44
C ASN A 78 -10.46 -2.17 8.93
N LYS A 79 -10.23 -2.11 10.24
CA LYS A 79 -9.02 -2.65 10.85
C LYS A 79 -8.81 -4.11 10.44
N ILE A 80 -7.64 -4.43 9.90
CA ILE A 80 -7.21 -5.82 9.78
C ILE A 80 -6.92 -6.34 11.19
N SER A 81 -7.66 -7.36 11.63
CA SER A 81 -7.45 -7.96 12.94
C SER A 81 -6.01 -8.47 13.08
N ARG A 82 -5.36 -8.15 14.21
CA ARG A 82 -3.96 -8.56 14.52
C ARG A 82 -3.74 -10.07 14.39
N GLY A 83 -4.76 -10.88 14.72
CA GLY A 83 -4.69 -12.35 14.62
C GLY A 83 -5.03 -12.93 13.25
N SER A 84 -5.45 -12.11 12.29
CA SER A 84 -5.83 -12.55 10.95
C SER A 84 -4.65 -13.18 10.20
N LYS A 85 -4.95 -14.01 9.19
CA LYS A 85 -3.92 -14.56 8.30
C LYS A 85 -3.13 -13.46 7.58
N ILE A 86 -3.80 -12.35 7.24
CA ILE A 86 -3.19 -11.20 6.57
C ILE A 86 -2.18 -10.53 7.51
N SER A 87 -2.59 -10.17 8.73
CA SER A 87 -1.69 -9.56 9.71
C SER A 87 -0.47 -10.44 9.99
N ARG A 88 -0.67 -11.74 10.23
CA ARG A 88 0.45 -12.69 10.44
C ARG A 88 1.40 -12.74 9.26
N TYR A 89 0.90 -12.66 8.03
CA TYR A 89 1.74 -12.63 6.83
C TYR A 89 2.59 -11.36 6.74
N LEU A 90 2.01 -10.20 7.04
CA LEU A 90 2.72 -8.92 7.03
C LEU A 90 3.79 -8.85 8.14
N PHE A 91 3.43 -9.30 9.35
CA PHE A 91 4.38 -9.41 10.46
C PHE A 91 5.54 -10.37 10.13
N ALA A 92 5.25 -11.50 9.48
CA ALA A 92 6.30 -12.43 9.06
C ALA A 92 7.26 -11.80 8.03
N ALA A 93 6.75 -11.00 7.09
CA ALA A 93 7.59 -10.29 6.11
C ALA A 93 8.49 -9.23 6.78
N LEU A 94 7.97 -8.48 7.74
CA LEU A 94 8.76 -7.51 8.51
C LEU A 94 9.79 -8.18 9.43
N GLN A 95 9.41 -9.30 10.06
CA GLN A 95 10.33 -10.10 10.86
C GLN A 95 11.47 -10.67 10.02
N GLU A 96 11.17 -11.14 8.80
CA GLU A 96 12.19 -11.57 7.84
C GLU A 96 13.13 -10.42 7.46
N ALA A 97 12.60 -9.21 7.26
CA ALA A 97 13.41 -8.04 6.95
C ALA A 97 14.32 -7.65 8.12
N ARG A 98 13.79 -7.68 9.35
CA ARG A 98 14.55 -7.47 10.59
C ARG A 98 15.71 -8.46 10.73
N GLU A 99 15.43 -9.76 10.60
CA GLU A 99 16.43 -10.83 10.73
C GLU A 99 17.52 -10.72 9.67
N ALA A 100 17.15 -10.25 8.48
CA ALA A 100 18.07 -10.05 7.37
C ALA A 100 18.77 -8.67 7.38
N ILE A 101 18.47 -7.80 8.36
CA ILE A 101 19.02 -6.44 8.48
C ILE A 101 18.82 -5.67 7.16
N THR A 102 17.59 -5.71 6.64
CA THR A 102 17.22 -5.06 5.37
C THR A 102 15.89 -4.33 5.50
N GLU A 103 15.58 -3.48 4.52
CA GLU A 103 14.30 -2.79 4.47
C GLU A 103 13.16 -3.74 4.05
N CYS A 104 11.94 -3.38 4.44
CA CYS A 104 10.73 -4.01 3.96
C CYS A 104 9.96 -3.02 3.09
N ILE A 105 9.54 -3.47 1.91
CA ILE A 105 8.83 -2.65 0.93
C ILE A 105 7.46 -3.26 0.68
N PHE A 106 6.42 -2.53 1.04
CA PHE A 106 5.03 -2.87 0.75
C PHE A 106 4.57 -2.14 -0.50
N VAL A 107 4.27 -2.87 -1.56
CA VAL A 107 3.88 -2.32 -2.86
C VAL A 107 2.38 -2.52 -3.06
N LEU A 108 1.64 -1.42 -3.21
CA LEU A 108 0.18 -1.39 -3.28
C LEU A 108 -0.30 -1.13 -4.70
N ASN A 109 -1.29 -1.91 -5.13
CA ASN A 109 -1.94 -1.76 -6.42
C ASN A 109 -3.09 -0.73 -6.36
N GLY A 110 -2.75 0.55 -6.21
CA GLY A 110 -3.70 1.66 -6.18
C GLY A 110 -3.75 2.37 -4.83
N TRP A 111 -4.33 3.56 -4.81
CA TRP A 111 -4.75 4.20 -3.56
C TRP A 111 -6.01 3.48 -3.09
N ASP A 112 -5.96 2.65 -2.05
CA ASP A 112 -7.12 1.87 -1.61
C ASP A 112 -7.19 1.73 -0.08
N GLY A 113 -8.24 1.08 0.42
CA GLY A 113 -8.56 0.97 1.85
C GLY A 113 -7.46 0.42 2.77
N TRP A 114 -6.35 -0.13 2.24
CA TRP A 114 -5.17 -0.48 3.04
C TRP A 114 -4.22 0.70 3.22
N THR A 115 -4.15 1.64 2.26
CA THR A 115 -3.51 2.95 2.46
C THR A 115 -4.16 3.80 3.53
N THR A 116 -5.38 3.46 3.97
CA THR A 116 -6.22 4.27 4.84
C THR A 116 -6.70 3.54 6.11
N ASP A 117 -6.05 2.42 6.48
CA ASP A 117 -6.23 1.76 7.79
C ASP A 117 -5.13 2.22 8.77
N PRO A 118 -5.35 3.31 9.54
CA PRO A 118 -4.32 3.86 10.42
C PRO A 118 -3.93 2.87 11.51
N ALA A 119 -4.87 2.03 11.96
CA ALA A 119 -4.61 1.08 13.04
C ALA A 119 -3.67 -0.04 12.60
N THR A 120 -3.79 -0.54 11.37
CA THR A 120 -2.86 -1.55 10.84
C THR A 120 -1.48 -0.96 10.59
N ILE A 121 -1.38 0.25 10.02
CA ILE A 121 -0.09 0.93 9.83
C ILE A 121 0.61 1.15 11.18
N GLY A 122 -0.12 1.65 12.18
CA GLY A 122 0.42 1.85 13.53
C GLY A 122 0.82 0.55 14.22
N ASP A 123 0.00 -0.50 14.13
CA ASP A 123 0.33 -1.81 14.69
C ASP A 123 1.64 -2.38 14.10
N LEU A 124 1.89 -2.19 12.80
CA LEU A 124 3.10 -2.64 12.12
C LEU A 124 4.31 -1.77 12.48
N CYS A 125 4.18 -0.44 12.41
CA CYS A 125 5.28 0.48 12.69
C CYS A 125 5.72 0.42 14.15
N GLU A 126 4.79 0.31 15.09
CA GLU A 126 5.09 0.18 16.52
C GLU A 126 5.86 -1.11 16.82
N ALA A 127 5.46 -2.22 16.19
CA ALA A 127 6.11 -3.52 16.37
C ALA A 127 7.49 -3.61 15.69
N PHE A 128 7.77 -2.77 14.68
CA PHE A 128 8.96 -2.84 13.82
C PHE A 128 9.65 -1.48 13.62
N LYS A 129 9.83 -0.71 14.70
CA LYS A 129 10.50 0.61 14.69
C LYS A 129 11.93 0.59 14.15
N ASP A 130 12.61 -0.53 14.31
CA ASP A 130 13.98 -0.79 13.90
C ASP A 130 14.12 -1.22 12.42
N VAL A 131 13.01 -1.51 11.75
CA VAL A 131 13.00 -1.92 10.33
C VAL A 131 12.61 -0.73 9.47
N ALA A 132 13.44 -0.38 8.48
CA ALA A 132 13.05 0.59 7.46
C ALA A 132 11.85 0.06 6.66
N LEU A 133 10.71 0.75 6.74
CA LEU A 133 9.46 0.34 6.09
C LEU A 133 9.01 1.39 5.07
N THR A 134 8.99 0.99 3.80
CA THR A 134 8.57 1.83 2.68
C THR A 134 7.25 1.32 2.10
N ILE A 135 6.28 2.22 1.91
CA ILE A 135 5.05 1.93 1.19
C ILE A 135 5.15 2.53 -0.21
N ARG A 136 5.09 1.69 -1.25
CA ARG A 136 5.05 2.12 -2.65
C ARG A 136 3.66 1.96 -3.21
N VAL A 137 3.03 3.04 -3.66
CA VAL A 137 1.69 3.00 -4.27
C VAL A 137 1.81 3.13 -5.77
N TYR A 138 1.35 2.11 -6.51
CA TYR A 138 1.24 2.16 -7.96
C TYR A 138 -0.12 2.73 -8.36
N ALA A 139 -0.22 3.98 -8.80
CA ALA A 139 -1.52 4.64 -9.04
C ALA A 139 -1.43 5.85 -9.98
N GLY A 140 -2.56 6.52 -10.24
CA GLY A 140 -2.67 7.69 -11.12
C GLY A 140 -2.98 7.36 -12.58
N THR A 141 -3.06 8.38 -13.43
CA THR A 141 -3.27 8.23 -14.88
C THR A 141 -2.34 9.20 -15.64
N PRO A 142 -1.25 8.72 -16.30
CA PRO A 142 -0.79 7.33 -16.33
C PRO A 142 -0.36 6.82 -14.95
N ARG A 143 -0.38 5.50 -14.76
CA ARG A 143 0.01 4.90 -13.48
C ARG A 143 1.52 5.02 -13.27
N GLN A 144 1.92 5.37 -12.06
CA GLN A 144 3.32 5.43 -11.62
C GLN A 144 3.43 5.07 -10.14
N PHE A 145 4.65 4.83 -9.66
CA PHE A 145 4.93 4.55 -8.25
C PHE A 145 5.20 5.83 -7.47
N TYR A 146 4.54 5.97 -6.32
CA TYR A 146 4.80 6.97 -5.27
C TYR A 146 5.34 6.28 -4.03
N GLU A 147 6.34 6.84 -3.37
CA GLU A 147 7.04 6.19 -2.26
C GLU A 147 6.85 6.95 -0.94
N ALA A 148 6.31 6.29 0.07
CA ALA A 148 6.07 6.88 1.37
C ALA A 148 6.85 6.15 2.47
N ASN A 149 7.43 6.92 3.39
CA ASN A 149 8.01 6.40 4.61
C ASN A 149 6.90 6.05 5.60
N ALA A 150 6.72 4.77 5.90
CA ALA A 150 5.62 4.32 6.75
C ALA A 150 5.74 4.84 8.20
N HIS A 151 6.95 5.00 8.72
CA HIS A 151 7.18 5.53 10.07
C HIS A 151 6.85 7.02 10.16
N THR A 152 7.15 7.80 9.12
CA THR A 152 6.72 9.21 9.04
C THR A 152 5.20 9.33 8.91
N VAL A 153 4.58 8.49 8.09
CA VAL A 153 3.11 8.40 8.03
C VAL A 153 2.53 8.04 9.39
N ASN A 154 3.09 7.06 10.10
CA ASN A 154 2.62 6.69 11.43
C ASN A 154 2.79 7.84 12.45
N GLY A 155 3.93 8.53 12.42
CA GLY A 155 4.16 9.71 13.26
C GLY A 155 3.12 10.82 13.03
N TYR A 156 2.67 11.00 11.78
CA TYR A 156 1.56 11.91 11.46
C TYR A 156 0.22 11.41 12.04
N LEU A 157 -0.10 10.12 11.85
CA LEU A 157 -1.33 9.51 12.36
C LEU A 157 -1.43 9.61 13.89
N ASP A 158 -0.31 9.41 14.59
CA ASP A 158 -0.19 9.52 16.05
C ASP A 158 -0.05 10.98 16.54
N ARG A 159 -0.15 11.98 15.65
CA ARG A 159 -0.04 13.42 15.94
C ARG A 159 1.32 13.89 16.47
N HIS A 160 2.35 13.06 16.36
CA HIS A 160 3.73 13.45 16.68
C HIS A 160 4.37 14.32 15.59
N ILE A 161 3.88 14.21 14.36
CA ILE A 161 4.32 14.98 13.18
C ILE A 161 3.11 15.75 12.63
N GLN A 162 3.28 17.03 12.32
CA GLN A 162 2.24 17.85 11.70
C GLN A 162 2.45 17.92 10.18
N LEU A 163 1.39 18.16 9.41
CA LEU A 163 1.46 18.20 7.94
C LEU A 163 2.48 19.22 7.40
N ASP A 164 2.72 20.29 8.15
CA ASP A 164 3.64 21.37 7.81
C ASP A 164 5.09 21.15 8.30
N ASP A 165 5.37 20.04 8.98
CA ASP A 165 6.72 19.67 9.39
C ASP A 165 7.66 19.53 8.19
N ALA A 166 8.92 19.88 8.41
CA ALA A 166 9.97 19.83 7.38
C ALA A 166 10.15 18.42 6.81
N VAL A 167 10.04 17.38 7.65
CA VAL A 167 10.18 15.97 7.21
C VAL A 167 9.14 15.59 6.16
N ILE A 168 7.91 16.11 6.26
CA ILE A 168 6.84 15.88 5.29
C ILE A 168 7.01 16.80 4.07
N LYS A 169 7.43 18.04 4.25
CA LYS A 169 7.63 18.99 3.14
C LYS A 169 8.79 18.59 2.22
N MET A 170 9.85 18.03 2.79
CA MET A 170 11.03 17.59 2.03
C MET A 170 10.80 16.26 1.32
N ASP A 171 9.97 15.37 1.90
CA ASP A 171 9.54 14.13 1.26
C ASP A 171 8.19 14.31 0.55
N ARG A 172 8.26 14.72 -0.72
CA ARG A 172 7.10 15.00 -1.56
C ARG A 172 6.09 13.85 -1.59
N ASP A 173 6.56 12.61 -1.70
CA ASP A 173 5.71 11.45 -1.90
C ASP A 173 5.08 10.97 -0.59
N THR A 174 5.81 11.04 0.54
CA THR A 174 5.22 10.85 1.87
C THR A 174 4.15 11.91 2.14
N GLY A 175 4.41 13.18 1.83
CA GLY A 175 3.41 14.23 1.96
C GLY A 175 2.21 14.05 1.04
N LEU A 176 2.40 13.51 -0.17
CA LEU A 176 1.30 13.14 -1.05
C LEU A 176 0.49 11.99 -0.45
N PHE A 177 1.15 10.95 0.06
CA PHE A 177 0.49 9.80 0.69
C PHE A 177 -0.41 10.25 1.84
N ILE A 178 0.08 11.14 2.71
CA ILE A 178 -0.71 11.69 3.83
C ILE A 178 -1.93 12.46 3.33
N ARG A 179 -1.79 13.28 2.29
CA ARG A 179 -2.93 14.01 1.71
C ARG A 179 -3.95 13.07 1.06
N MET A 180 -3.49 12.03 0.36
CA MET A 180 -4.35 10.98 -0.20
C MET A 180 -5.06 10.19 0.91
N PHE A 181 -4.34 9.89 2.00
CA PHE A 181 -4.89 9.23 3.19
C PHE A 181 -6.07 10.03 3.75
N ASP A 182 -5.86 11.32 4.03
CA ASP A 182 -6.90 12.18 4.61
C ASP A 182 -8.11 12.30 3.66
N ALA A 183 -7.86 12.51 2.36
CA ALA A 183 -8.91 12.75 1.38
C ALA A 183 -9.79 11.51 1.14
N LEU A 184 -9.16 10.34 0.96
CA LEU A 184 -9.88 9.07 0.79
C LEU A 184 -10.54 8.63 2.09
N GLY A 185 -9.89 8.82 3.24
CA GLY A 185 -10.48 8.58 4.55
C GLY A 185 -11.76 9.38 4.77
N ALA A 186 -11.72 10.69 4.50
CA ALA A 186 -12.89 11.56 4.63
C ALA A 186 -14.05 11.13 3.74
N MET A 187 -13.78 10.76 2.47
CA MET A 187 -14.79 10.22 1.55
C MET A 187 -15.46 8.96 2.11
N HIS A 188 -14.69 8.03 2.67
CA HIS A 188 -15.22 6.78 3.23
C HIS A 188 -16.08 6.99 4.48
N TYR A 189 -15.73 7.96 5.33
CA TYR A 189 -16.51 8.27 6.54
C TYR A 189 -17.67 9.24 6.29
N GLY A 190 -17.88 9.70 5.05
CA GLY A 190 -18.87 10.73 4.74
C GLY A 190 -18.58 12.06 5.43
N ILE A 191 -17.31 12.33 5.74
CA ILE A 191 -16.86 13.57 6.38
C ILE A 191 -16.51 14.56 5.26
N PRO A 192 -16.93 15.84 5.37
CA PRO A 192 -16.53 16.85 4.39
C PRO A 192 -15.01 17.00 4.31
N PHE A 193 -14.47 16.88 3.10
CA PHE A 193 -13.08 17.24 2.79
C PHE A 193 -13.07 18.48 1.90
N PRO A 194 -12.33 19.55 2.22
CA PRO A 194 -12.41 20.80 1.47
C PRO A 194 -12.05 20.63 -0.01
N ALA A 195 -12.86 21.17 -0.91
CA ALA A 195 -12.72 20.98 -2.36
C ALA A 195 -11.38 21.53 -2.90
N GLU A 196 -10.89 22.63 -2.33
CA GLU A 196 -9.59 23.22 -2.64
C GLU A 196 -8.42 22.30 -2.26
N ARG A 197 -8.60 21.44 -1.24
CA ARG A 197 -7.64 20.40 -0.86
C ARG A 197 -7.78 19.14 -1.71
N ALA A 198 -9.00 18.83 -2.19
CA ALA A 198 -9.28 17.67 -3.04
C ALA A 198 -8.83 17.88 -4.49
N ALA A 199 -9.04 19.07 -5.05
CA ALA A 199 -8.77 19.40 -6.45
C ALA A 199 -7.38 18.99 -6.95
N PRO A 200 -6.25 19.28 -6.25
CA PRO A 200 -4.94 18.84 -6.71
C PRO A 200 -4.72 17.33 -6.63
N LEU A 201 -5.58 16.60 -5.90
CA LEU A 201 -5.47 15.15 -5.68
C LEU A 201 -6.22 14.32 -6.73
N VAL A 202 -7.15 14.93 -7.48
CA VAL A 202 -7.97 14.25 -8.50
C VAL A 202 -7.12 13.57 -9.58
N GLN A 203 -5.96 14.13 -9.91
CA GLN A 203 -5.01 13.52 -10.86
C GLN A 203 -4.43 12.18 -10.38
N TYR A 204 -4.46 11.94 -9.07
CA TYR A 204 -3.95 10.71 -8.44
C TYR A 204 -5.06 9.69 -8.21
N ASP A 205 -6.28 10.14 -7.96
CA ASP A 205 -7.47 9.29 -7.84
C ASP A 205 -8.76 10.01 -8.27
N SER A 206 -9.42 9.49 -9.30
CA SER A 206 -10.61 10.12 -9.89
C SER A 206 -11.84 10.09 -8.98
N ARG A 207 -11.86 9.26 -7.92
CA ARG A 207 -12.96 9.25 -6.95
C ARG A 207 -13.08 10.59 -6.21
N LEU A 208 -11.99 11.35 -6.13
CA LEU A 208 -11.93 12.65 -5.46
C LEU A 208 -12.52 13.80 -6.30
N ALA A 209 -12.96 13.55 -7.53
CA ALA A 209 -13.61 14.55 -8.38
C ALA A 209 -15.09 14.79 -8.04
N ARG A 210 -15.61 14.14 -7.00
CA ARG A 210 -17.03 14.08 -6.64
C ARG A 210 -17.45 15.17 -5.67
#